data_AF-A0A945HXU9-F1
#
_entry.id   AF-A0A945HXU9-F1
#
_cell.length_a   1.000
_cell.length_b   1.000
_cell.length_c   1.000
_cell.angle_alpha   90.00
_cell.angle_beta   90.00
_cell.angle_gamma   90.00
#
_symmetry.space_group_name_H-M   'P 1'
#
loop_
_entity.id
_entity.type
_entity.pdbx_description
1 polymer ?
#
loop_
_entity_poly.entity_id
_entity_poly.type
_entity_poly.pdbx_seq_one_letter_code
_entity_poly.pdbx_strand_id
1 'polypeptide(L)' 'MARDYNGGGYTDWFLPSKDELNLLYENKTTNMGFTDYYYWSSTEGDVNLAVGQYFEYNGLQNFSDKSSNFSVRAVRAF' A
#
# COMPACT_ATOMS: atom_id res chain seq x y z
N MET A 1 26.68 -8.38 3.84
CA MET A 1 25.97 -7.10 4.07
C MET A 1 24.82 -7.02 3.07
N ALA A 2 23.57 -7.18 3.50
CA ALA A 2 22.39 -7.06 2.63
C ALA A 2 21.98 -5.58 2.49
N ARG A 3 22.88 -4.73 1.96
CA ARG A 3 22.68 -3.28 1.86
C ARG A 3 22.52 -2.74 0.43
N ASP A 4 22.63 -3.58 -0.59
CA ASP A 4 22.58 -3.15 -2.00
C ASP A 4 21.40 -3.74 -2.79
N TYR A 5 20.27 -4.04 -2.16
CA TYR A 5 19.04 -4.29 -2.92
C TYR A 5 18.31 -2.97 -3.18
N ASN A 6 18.83 -2.17 -4.10
CA ASN A 6 18.28 -0.88 -4.53
C ASN A 6 16.95 -1.00 -5.30
N GLY A 7 16.14 -2.04 -5.13
CA GLY A 7 14.83 -2.17 -5.80
C GLY A 7 14.84 -1.80 -7.30
N GLY A 8 15.93 -2.13 -8.02
CA GLY A 8 16.16 -1.73 -9.41
C GLY A 8 16.95 -0.43 -9.67
N GLY A 9 17.63 0.16 -8.67
CA GLY A 9 18.43 1.39 -8.79
C GLY A 9 17.72 2.68 -8.35
N TYR A 10 16.54 2.57 -7.73
CA TYR A 10 15.66 3.70 -7.38
C TYR A 10 15.60 3.88 -5.87
N THR A 11 15.60 5.14 -5.41
CA THR A 11 15.59 5.51 -3.97
C THR A 11 14.34 6.28 -3.56
N ASP A 12 13.47 6.56 -4.54
CA ASP A 12 12.25 7.35 -4.49
C ASP A 12 11.00 6.48 -4.31
N TRP A 13 11.16 5.28 -3.75
CA TRP A 13 10.04 4.42 -3.37
C TRP A 13 9.39 4.92 -2.09
N PHE A 14 8.07 5.07 -2.09
CA PHE A 14 7.28 5.44 -0.92
C PHE A 14 5.99 4.62 -0.83
N LEU A 15 5.36 4.63 0.35
CA LEU A 15 4.06 4.01 0.56
C LEU A 15 2.97 4.98 0.04
N PRO A 16 2.03 4.52 -0.82
CA PRO A 16 1.03 5.38 -1.42
C PRO A 16 0.12 6.00 -0.35
N SER A 17 -0.32 7.23 -0.58
CA SER A 17 -1.45 7.82 0.15
C SER A 17 -2.72 7.01 -0.06
N LYS A 18 -3.76 7.23 0.76
CA LYS A 18 -5.06 6.56 0.57
C LYS A 18 -5.65 6.80 -0.83
N ASP A 19 -5.43 7.97 -1.42
CA ASP A 19 -6.01 8.32 -2.71
C ASP A 19 -5.23 7.65 -3.84
N GLU A 20 -3.90 7.61 -3.76
CA GLU A 20 -3.07 6.83 -4.68
C GLU A 20 -3.34 5.33 -4.57
N LEU A 21 -3.55 4.80 -3.36
CA LEU A 21 -3.91 3.40 -3.15
C LEU A 21 -5.28 3.08 -3.76
N ASN A 22 -6.23 4.02 -3.70
CA ASN A 22 -7.52 3.86 -4.36
C ASN A 22 -7.38 3.82 -5.88
N LEU A 23 -6.55 4.68 -6.45
CA LEU A 23 -6.25 4.63 -7.89
C LEU A 23 -5.62 3.28 -8.29
N LEU A 24 -4.75 2.71 -7.45
CA LEU A 24 -4.22 1.36 -7.67
C LEU A 24 -5.32 0.29 -7.63
N TYR A 25 -6.25 0.39 -6.69
CA TYR A 25 -7.39 -0.52 -6.59
C TYR A 25 -8.30 -0.43 -7.83
N GLU A 26 -8.64 0.77 -8.27
CA GLU A 26 -9.49 1.01 -9.44
C GLU A 26 -8.84 0.50 -10.74
N ASN A 27 -7.52 0.62 -10.84
CA ASN A 27 -6.76 0.14 -12.00
C ASN A 27 -6.23 -1.28 -11.84
N LYS A 28 -6.56 -1.99 -10.76
CA LYS A 28 -5.98 -3.32 -10.50
C LYS A 28 -6.33 -4.30 -11.62
N THR A 29 -5.35 -5.04 -12.08
CA THR A 29 -5.54 -6.17 -13.00
C THR A 29 -4.87 -7.41 -12.43
N THR A 30 -5.32 -8.59 -12.86
CA THR A 30 -4.83 -9.90 -12.37
C THR A 30 -3.31 -10.04 -12.48
N ASN A 31 -2.66 -9.32 -13.40
CA ASN A 31 -1.23 -9.43 -13.67
C ASN A 31 -0.36 -8.54 -12.78
N MET A 32 -0.93 -7.68 -11.94
CA MET A 32 -0.15 -6.75 -11.10
C MET A 32 0.36 -7.37 -9.80
N GLY A 33 -0.05 -8.61 -9.47
CA GLY A 33 0.39 -9.31 -8.27
C GLY A 33 -0.18 -8.73 -6.98
N PHE A 34 -1.39 -8.15 -7.03
CA PHE A 34 -2.12 -7.83 -5.82
C PHE A 34 -2.67 -9.10 -5.17
N THR A 35 -2.64 -9.15 -3.85
CA THR A 35 -3.28 -10.15 -3.02
C THR A 35 -4.69 -9.71 -2.70
N ASP A 36 -5.59 -10.66 -2.52
CA ASP A 36 -6.96 -10.43 -2.09
C ASP A 36 -7.01 -10.14 -0.57
N TYR A 37 -6.39 -9.04 -0.13
CA TYR A 37 -6.29 -8.65 1.28
C TYR A 37 -6.19 -7.13 1.46
N TYR A 38 -6.05 -6.68 2.70
CA TYR A 38 -5.82 -5.27 3.00
C TYR A 38 -4.41 -4.83 2.58
N TYR A 39 -4.33 -3.60 2.08
CA TYR A 39 -3.09 -2.89 1.80
C TYR A 39 -2.99 -1.62 2.63
N TRP A 40 -1.81 -1.38 3.20
CA TRP A 40 -1.53 -0.13 3.91
C TRP A 40 -1.35 1.05 2.98
N SER A 41 -1.83 2.21 3.43
CA SER A 41 -1.47 3.52 2.89
C SER A 41 -0.61 4.30 3.89
N SER A 42 0.06 5.36 3.43
CA SER A 42 0.79 6.31 4.27
C SER A 42 -0.13 7.31 5.01
N THR A 43 -1.45 7.23 4.80
CA THR A 43 -2.40 8.11 5.46
C THR A 43 -2.65 7.68 6.90
N GLU A 44 -2.26 8.54 7.83
CA GLU A 44 -2.49 8.36 9.27
C GLU A 44 -3.93 8.70 9.65
N GLY A 45 -4.48 7.94 10.61
CA GLY A 45 -5.72 8.30 11.31
C GLY A 45 -5.45 8.89 12.70
N ASP A 46 -4.58 8.25 13.48
CA ASP A 46 -4.14 8.68 14.81
C ASP A 46 -2.81 7.96 15.15
N VAL A 47 -2.27 8.17 16.35
CA VAL A 47 -1.08 7.53 16.91
C VAL A 47 -1.09 6.01 16.72
N ASN A 48 -2.25 5.36 16.88
CA ASN A 48 -2.39 3.90 16.76
C ASN A 48 -3.05 3.44 15.44
N LEU A 49 -3.56 4.36 14.61
CA LEU A 49 -4.40 4.01 13.47
C LEU A 49 -3.82 4.53 12.15
N ALA A 50 -3.86 3.70 11.11
CA ALA A 50 -3.57 4.08 9.74
C ALA A 50 -4.69 3.63 8.80
N VAL A 51 -4.74 4.19 7.60
CA VAL A 51 -5.74 3.79 6.60
C VAL A 51 -5.24 2.59 5.81
N GLY A 52 -6.04 1.52 5.81
CA GLY A 52 -5.87 0.36 4.94
C GLY A 52 -7.02 0.25 3.94
N GLN A 53 -6.75 -0.32 2.76
CA GLN A 53 -7.76 -0.57 1.73
C GLN A 53 -7.88 -2.05 1.41
N TYR A 54 -9.10 -2.57 1.34
CA TYR A 54 -9.38 -3.98 1.03
C TYR A 54 -9.43 -4.26 -0.46
N PHE A 55 -8.54 -5.12 -0.96
CA PHE A 55 -8.38 -5.35 -2.40
C PHE A 55 -9.21 -6.49 -2.97
N GLU A 56 -9.99 -7.22 -2.18
CA GLU A 56 -10.76 -8.37 -2.68
C GLU A 56 -12.03 -7.94 -3.44
N TYR A 57 -12.98 -7.24 -2.80
CA TYR A 57 -14.32 -7.05 -3.39
C TYR A 57 -14.82 -5.62 -3.54
N ASN A 58 -14.65 -4.76 -2.53
CA ASN A 58 -15.35 -3.46 -2.47
C ASN A 58 -14.43 -2.24 -2.36
N GLY A 59 -13.11 -2.44 -2.28
CA GLY A 59 -12.17 -1.33 -2.17
C GLY A 59 -12.30 -0.56 -0.87
N LEU A 60 -12.92 -1.16 0.17
CA LEU A 60 -13.25 -0.48 1.41
C LEU A 60 -11.98 0.07 2.06
N GLN A 61 -11.99 1.38 2.33
CA GLN A 61 -10.95 2.06 3.08
C GLN A 61 -11.42 2.29 4.52
N ASN A 62 -10.62 1.87 5.49
CA ASN A 62 -10.92 2.05 6.91
C ASN A 62 -9.65 2.34 7.71
N PHE A 63 -9.85 2.93 8.88
CA PHE A 63 -8.81 2.98 9.90
C PHE A 63 -8.58 1.58 10.48
N SER A 64 -7.33 1.20 10.64
CA SER A 64 -6.92 -0.07 11.22
C SER A 64 -5.72 0.14 12.12
N ASP A 65 -5.60 -0.71 13.13
CA ASP A 65 -4.50 -0.64 14.08
C ASP A 65 -3.17 -0.84 13.36
N LYS A 66 -2.19 0.03 13.60
CA LYS A 66 -0.85 -0.01 12.97
C LYS A 66 -0.08 -1.31 13.27
N SER A 67 -0.49 -2.08 14.28
CA SER A 67 0.03 -3.42 14.57
C SER A 67 -0.59 -4.53 13.70
N SER A 68 -1.61 -4.21 12.90
CA SER A 68 -2.27 -5.17 12.02
C SER A 68 -1.37 -5.57 10.85
N ASN A 69 -1.40 -6.85 10.49
CA ASN A 69 -0.56 -7.40 9.43
C ASN A 69 -1.23 -7.25 8.06
N PHE A 70 -1.05 -6.10 7.39
CA PHE A 70 -1.54 -5.87 6.03
C PHE A 70 -0.40 -5.82 5.01
N SER A 71 -0.75 -6.08 3.75
CA SER A 71 0.19 -6.00 2.62
C SER A 71 0.65 -4.56 2.40
N VAL A 72 1.86 -4.38 1.86
CA VAL A 72 2.39 -3.08 1.43
C VAL A 72 2.69 -3.12 -0.05
N ARG A 73 2.41 -2.01 -0.75
CA ARG A 73 2.79 -1.82 -2.15
C ARG A 73 3.50 -0.48 -2.26
N ALA A 74 4.81 -0.50 -2.50
CA ALA A 74 5.55 0.73 -2.76
C ALA A 74 5.20 1.29 -4.15
N VAL A 75 5.09 2.61 -4.24
CA VAL A 75 4.95 3.39 -5.47
C VAL A 75 6.15 4.33 -5.61
N ARG A 76 6.35 4.87 -6.81
CA ARG A 76 7.41 5.85 -7.09
C ARG A 76 6.83 7.03 -7.87
N ALA A 77 7.43 8.19 -7.70
CA ALA A 77 7.14 9.36 -8.53
C ALA A 77 7.89 9.24 -9.86
N PHE A 78 7.41 9.95 -10.89
CA PHE A 78 8.02 9.97 -12.23
C PHE A 78 8.30 11.41 -12.66
#